data_AF-J1H920-F1
#
_entry.id   AF-J1H920-F1
#
_cell.length_a   1.000
_cell.length_b   1.000
_cell.length_c   1.000
_cell.angle_alpha   90.00
_cell.angle_beta   90.00
_cell.angle_gamma   90.00
#
_symmetry.space_group_name_H-M   'P 1'
#
loop_
_entity.id
_entity.type
_entity.pdbx_description
1 polymer ?
#
loop_
_entity_poly.entity_id
_entity_poly.type
_entity_poly.pdbx_seq_one_letter_code
_entity_poly.pdbx_strand_id
1 'polypeptide(L)'
;MGYRYIAVLQIVLTAVLLFSLPLWKGRAAAEENKSGQGTEKALSLQQIVRIPGAREVMFTFFCYCAIEQTVGLWASSYLVLYKGVSAETAAGFAGLFFIGIIIGRGFSGFLTMKLHDVSMVRLGEWIILIGITALLLPFNENGTLVGLILIGLGCAPIYPCIIHATPANFGVDRSQAIIGAQMASAYVGTCFMPPLFGLIANNISVALLPLYLLVILALMFVMHELLLKRVKQERTLTVDLQIHNEYREEGE
;
A
#
# COMPACT_ATOMS: atom_id res chain seq x y z
N MET A 1 -7.34 6.21 32.69
CA MET A 1 -5.91 6.62 32.65
C MET A 1 -5.33 6.58 31.23
N GLY A 2 -5.53 5.51 30.44
CA GLY A 2 -5.00 5.39 29.07
C GLY A 2 -5.29 6.58 28.12
N TYR A 3 -6.54 7.05 28.06
CA TYR A 3 -6.91 8.22 27.23
C TYR A 3 -6.15 9.51 27.57
N ARG A 4 -5.74 9.70 28.83
CA ARG A 4 -4.93 10.87 29.25
C ARG A 4 -3.51 10.77 28.73
N TYR A 5 -2.90 9.58 28.72
CA TYR A 5 -1.58 9.36 28.15
C TYR A 5 -1.58 9.59 26.63
N ILE A 6 -2.60 9.09 25.93
CA ILE A 6 -2.76 9.30 24.48
C ILE A 6 -2.91 10.80 24.17
N ALA A 7 -3.72 11.53 24.95
CA ALA A 7 -3.91 12.97 24.77
C ALA A 7 -2.62 13.78 24.96
N VAL A 8 -1.86 13.49 26.02
CA VAL A 8 -0.56 14.16 26.26
C VAL A 8 0.42 13.83 25.15
N LEU A 9 0.51 12.57 24.73
CA LEU A 9 1.38 12.15 23.64
C LEU A 9 1.05 12.87 22.32
N GLN A 10 -0.25 12.99 22.00
CA GLN A 10 -0.72 13.65 20.78
C GLN A 10 -0.44 15.16 20.78
N ILE A 11 -0.60 15.84 21.93
CA ILE A 11 -0.29 17.27 22.08
C ILE A 11 1.21 17.51 21.87
N VAL A 12 2.07 16.69 22.48
CA VAL A 12 3.52 16.79 22.33
C VAL A 12 3.93 16.59 20.87
N LEU A 13 3.39 15.55 20.22
CA LEU A 13 3.71 15.24 18.82
C LEU A 13 3.25 16.36 17.87
N THR A 14 2.08 16.96 18.14
CA THR A 14 1.57 18.12 17.41
C THR A 14 2.48 19.34 17.59
N ALA A 15 2.94 19.61 18.82
CA ALA A 15 3.87 20.71 19.07
C ALA A 15 5.20 20.51 18.33
N VAL A 16 5.78 19.30 18.37
CA VAL A 16 7.00 18.97 17.62
C VAL A 16 6.81 19.20 16.12
N LEU A 17 5.67 18.80 15.54
CA LEU A 17 5.37 19.04 14.13
C LEU A 17 5.26 20.54 13.80
N LEU A 18 4.63 21.33 14.67
CA LEU A 18 4.54 22.80 14.51
C LEU A 18 5.91 23.47 14.55
N PHE A 19 6.81 22.98 15.41
CA PHE A 19 8.19 23.46 15.46
C PHE A 19 9.05 22.94 14.31
N SER A 20 8.74 21.77 13.71
CA SER A 20 9.48 21.23 12.56
C SER A 20 8.98 21.76 11.21
N LEU A 21 7.75 22.27 11.13
CA LEU A 21 7.16 22.93 9.96
C LEU A 21 8.05 24.01 9.29
N PRO A 22 8.71 24.93 10.03
CA PRO A 22 9.62 25.89 9.42
C PRO A 22 10.86 25.25 8.76
N LEU A 23 11.30 24.07 9.21
CA LEU A 23 12.44 23.34 8.60
C LEU A 23 12.06 22.71 7.24
N TRP A 24 10.78 22.42 7.00
CA TRP A 24 10.30 21.88 5.73
C TRP A 24 10.05 22.93 4.66
N LYS A 25 9.70 24.17 5.05
CA LYS A 25 9.50 25.27 4.08
C LYS A 25 10.74 25.53 3.22
N GLY A 26 11.94 25.35 3.77
CA GLY A 26 13.20 25.48 3.01
C GLY A 26 13.48 24.35 2.02
N ARG A 27 12.95 23.13 2.25
CA ARG A 27 13.10 21.99 1.34
C ARG A 27 12.02 21.96 0.25
N ALA A 28 10.78 22.31 0.60
CA ALA A 28 9.68 22.42 -0.36
C ALA A 28 10.01 23.42 -1.48
N ALA A 29 10.55 24.60 -1.14
CA ALA A 29 10.96 25.62 -2.12
C ALA A 29 12.18 25.21 -2.99
N ALA A 30 13.01 24.27 -2.51
CA ALA A 30 14.16 23.74 -3.26
C ALA A 30 13.77 22.60 -4.21
N GLU A 31 12.75 21.80 -3.86
CA GLU A 31 12.14 20.81 -4.76
C GLU A 31 11.22 21.45 -5.82
N GLU A 32 10.52 22.54 -5.47
CA GLU A 32 9.74 23.38 -6.41
C GLU A 32 10.62 24.06 -7.47
N ASN A 33 11.89 24.34 -7.16
CA ASN A 33 12.83 24.93 -8.11
C ASN A 33 13.55 23.90 -9.00
N LYS A 34 13.61 22.62 -8.59
CA LYS A 34 14.13 21.53 -9.44
C LYS A 34 13.05 20.91 -10.33
N SER A 35 11.79 21.01 -9.90
CA SER A 35 10.61 20.61 -10.66
C SER A 35 9.97 21.90 -11.15
N GLY A 36 10.43 22.46 -12.29
CA GLY A 36 9.97 23.76 -12.78
C GLY A 36 8.44 23.88 -12.83
N GLN A 37 7.83 24.34 -11.75
CA GLN A 37 6.39 24.50 -11.60
C GLN A 37 5.96 25.81 -12.25
N GLY A 38 5.92 25.78 -13.58
CA GLY A 38 5.10 26.71 -14.34
C GLY A 38 3.71 26.09 -14.55
N THR A 39 2.78 26.25 -13.61
CA THR A 39 1.33 26.09 -13.82
C THR A 39 0.93 25.01 -14.85
N GLU A 40 1.44 23.78 -14.73
CA GLU A 40 1.02 22.71 -15.64
C GLU A 40 -0.34 22.21 -15.18
N LYS A 41 -1.34 22.35 -16.07
CA LYS A 41 -2.74 21.96 -15.91
C LYS A 41 -2.88 20.74 -15.00
N ALA A 42 -3.51 20.93 -13.83
CA ALA A 42 -3.95 19.82 -13.00
C ALA A 42 -4.75 18.84 -13.87
N LEU A 43 -4.15 17.68 -14.16
CA LEU A 43 -4.79 16.65 -14.98
C LEU A 43 -6.12 16.30 -14.32
N SER A 44 -7.22 16.44 -15.06
CA SER A 44 -8.54 16.05 -14.57
C SER A 44 -8.54 14.54 -14.27
N LEU A 45 -9.32 14.09 -13.28
CA LEU A 45 -9.46 12.66 -12.92
C LEU A 45 -9.77 11.78 -14.15
N GLN A 46 -10.51 12.31 -15.13
CA GLN A 46 -10.79 11.63 -16.38
C GLN A 46 -9.54 11.42 -17.25
N GLN A 47 -8.60 12.37 -17.24
CA GLN A 47 -7.33 12.25 -17.95
C GLN A 47 -6.41 11.26 -17.24
N ILE A 48 -6.40 11.25 -15.90
CA ILE A 48 -5.62 10.31 -15.09
C ILE A 48 -6.07 8.87 -15.32
N VAL A 49 -7.38 8.60 -15.29
CA VAL A 49 -7.94 7.25 -15.50
C VAL A 49 -7.77 6.75 -16.94
N ARG A 50 -7.44 7.64 -17.88
CA ARG A 50 -7.13 7.32 -19.27
C ARG A 50 -5.65 7.00 -19.48
N ILE A 51 -4.79 7.30 -18.50
CA ILE A 51 -3.39 6.90 -18.53
C ILE A 51 -3.33 5.37 -18.39
N PRO A 52 -2.68 4.68 -19.34
CA PRO A 52 -2.54 3.23 -19.32
C PRO A 52 -1.71 2.80 -18.11
N GLY A 53 -2.23 1.88 -17.30
CA GLY A 53 -1.62 1.46 -16.03
C GLY A 53 -2.15 2.23 -14.81
N ALA A 54 -2.76 3.41 -14.97
CA ALA A 54 -3.22 4.20 -13.83
C ALA A 54 -4.36 3.52 -13.07
N ARG A 55 -5.26 2.82 -13.77
CA ARG A 55 -6.34 2.05 -13.13
C ARG A 55 -5.77 0.89 -12.33
N GLU A 56 -4.83 0.16 -12.93
CA GLU A 56 -4.20 -1.00 -12.34
C GLU A 56 -3.47 -0.62 -11.04
N VAL A 57 -2.69 0.47 -11.05
CA VAL A 57 -1.99 0.91 -9.84
C VAL A 57 -2.96 1.44 -8.77
N MET A 58 -4.05 2.13 -9.15
CA MET A 58 -5.10 2.53 -8.22
C MET A 58 -5.76 1.31 -7.55
N PHE A 59 -6.06 0.26 -8.32
CA PHE A 59 -6.62 -0.99 -7.80
C PHE A 59 -5.63 -1.75 -6.91
N THR A 60 -4.35 -1.81 -7.27
CA THR A 60 -3.32 -2.41 -6.41
C THR A 60 -3.25 -1.68 -5.07
N PHE A 61 -3.26 -0.34 -5.08
CA PHE A 61 -3.21 0.47 -3.86
C PHE A 61 -4.48 0.32 -3.00
N PHE A 62 -5.62 0.27 -3.66
CA PHE A 62 -6.91 -0.03 -3.03
C PHE A 62 -6.89 -1.39 -2.31
N CYS A 63 -6.40 -2.44 -2.98
CA CYS A 63 -6.33 -3.80 -2.42
C CYS A 63 -5.34 -3.87 -1.25
N TYR A 64 -4.19 -3.22 -1.37
CA TYR A 64 -3.21 -3.11 -0.29
C TYR A 64 -3.85 -2.50 0.97
N CYS A 65 -4.45 -1.31 0.85
CA CYS A 65 -5.07 -0.64 2.00
C CYS A 65 -6.27 -1.43 2.54
N ALA A 66 -7.02 -2.10 1.67
CA ALA A 66 -8.10 -2.97 2.09
C ALA A 66 -7.60 -4.13 2.97
N ILE A 67 -6.50 -4.80 2.60
CA ILE A 67 -5.88 -5.87 3.41
C ILE A 67 -5.39 -5.30 4.74
N GLU A 68 -4.55 -4.27 4.69
CA GLU A 68 -3.92 -3.68 5.89
C GLU A 68 -4.99 -3.24 6.91
N GLN A 69 -6.01 -2.52 6.44
CA GLN A 69 -7.04 -1.96 7.31
C GLN A 69 -8.04 -3.01 7.78
N THR A 70 -8.37 -4.02 6.96
CA THR A 70 -9.25 -5.11 7.40
C THR A 70 -8.55 -5.95 8.48
N VAL A 71 -7.27 -6.28 8.30
CA VAL A 71 -6.48 -7.02 9.30
C VAL A 71 -6.37 -6.19 10.58
N GLY A 72 -6.00 -4.91 10.46
CA GLY A 72 -5.86 -4.01 11.61
C GLY A 72 -7.14 -3.89 12.45
N LEU A 73 -8.32 -3.91 11.81
CA LEU A 73 -9.60 -3.76 12.49
C LEU A 73 -10.18 -5.08 12.99
N TRP A 74 -9.98 -6.18 12.28
CA TRP A 74 -10.68 -7.45 12.52
C TRP A 74 -9.81 -8.58 13.07
N ALA A 75 -8.48 -8.45 13.11
CA ALA A 75 -7.59 -9.50 13.62
C ALA A 75 -7.90 -9.87 15.08
N SER A 76 -8.14 -8.87 15.94
CA SER A 76 -8.50 -9.10 17.34
C SER A 76 -9.86 -9.81 17.46
N SER A 77 -10.87 -9.35 16.72
CA SER A 77 -12.19 -9.98 16.70
C SER A 77 -12.16 -11.42 16.19
N TYR A 78 -11.32 -11.72 15.19
CA TYR A 78 -11.10 -13.08 14.70
C TYR A 78 -10.50 -14.00 15.77
N LEU A 79 -9.48 -13.52 16.48
CA LEU A 79 -8.85 -14.28 17.57
C LEU A 79 -9.82 -14.57 18.72
N VAL A 80 -10.64 -13.58 19.12
CA VAL A 80 -11.59 -13.74 20.21
C VAL A 80 -12.78 -14.61 19.81
N LEU A 81 -13.43 -14.29 18.69
CA LEU A 81 -14.72 -14.89 18.32
C LEU A 81 -14.58 -16.26 17.65
N TYR A 82 -13.49 -16.51 16.91
CA TYR A 82 -13.30 -17.77 16.18
C TYR A 82 -12.28 -18.69 16.85
N LYS A 83 -11.15 -18.14 17.32
CA LYS A 83 -10.09 -18.93 17.99
C LYS A 83 -10.29 -19.07 19.51
N GLY A 84 -11.25 -18.36 20.10
CA GLY A 84 -11.55 -18.43 21.54
C GLY A 84 -10.46 -17.87 22.45
N VAL A 85 -9.56 -17.04 21.90
CA VAL A 85 -8.44 -16.43 22.64
C VAL A 85 -8.97 -15.31 23.54
N SER A 86 -8.36 -15.10 24.71
CA SER A 86 -8.73 -13.98 25.58
C SER A 86 -8.54 -12.62 24.88
N ALA A 87 -9.39 -11.65 25.21
CA ALA A 87 -9.34 -10.32 24.60
C ALA A 87 -7.99 -9.62 24.82
N GLU A 88 -7.33 -9.87 25.96
CA GLU A 88 -6.01 -9.32 26.30
C GLU A 88 -4.93 -9.85 25.36
N THR A 89 -4.88 -11.17 25.15
CA THR A 89 -3.91 -11.79 24.23
C THR A 89 -4.20 -11.41 22.78
N ALA A 90 -5.48 -11.35 22.40
CA ALA A 90 -5.89 -10.93 21.05
C ALA A 90 -5.48 -9.48 20.74
N ALA A 91 -5.62 -8.57 21.70
CA ALA A 91 -5.15 -7.19 21.57
C ALA A 91 -3.62 -7.13 21.43
N GLY A 92 -2.88 -7.95 22.18
CA GLY A 92 -1.42 -8.09 22.03
C GLY A 92 -1.02 -8.56 20.63
N PHE A 93 -1.72 -9.55 20.08
CA PHE A 93 -1.44 -10.09 18.74
C PHE A 93 -1.78 -9.07 17.63
N ALA A 94 -2.87 -8.32 17.78
CA ALA A 94 -3.16 -7.19 16.90
C ALA A 94 -2.07 -6.11 16.97
N GLY A 95 -1.50 -5.86 18.15
CA GLY A 95 -0.33 -4.99 18.30
C GLY A 95 0.91 -5.50 17.56
N LEU A 96 1.16 -6.81 17.60
CA LEU A 96 2.28 -7.45 16.90
C LEU A 96 2.20 -7.27 15.37
N PHE A 97 1.00 -7.24 14.79
CA PHE A 97 0.81 -6.90 13.38
C PHE A 97 1.39 -5.51 13.04
N PHE A 98 1.09 -4.49 13.85
CA PHE A 98 1.65 -3.15 13.66
C PHE A 98 3.16 -3.10 13.91
N ILE A 99 3.67 -3.87 14.88
CA ILE A 99 5.12 -4.01 15.08
C ILE A 99 5.76 -4.64 13.84
N GLY A 100 5.13 -5.64 13.23
CA GLY A 100 5.56 -6.23 11.95
C GLY A 100 5.66 -5.19 10.84
N ILE A 101 4.68 -4.28 10.74
CA ILE A 101 4.73 -3.15 9.80
C ILE A 101 5.92 -2.23 10.09
N ILE A 102 6.13 -1.84 11.35
CA ILE A 102 7.21 -0.92 11.74
C ILE A 102 8.58 -1.51 11.43
N ILE A 103 8.81 -2.75 11.88
CA ILE A 103 10.06 -3.48 11.65
C ILE A 103 10.26 -3.70 10.15
N GLY A 104 9.21 -4.15 9.45
CA GLY A 104 9.23 -4.34 8.00
C GLY A 104 9.57 -3.07 7.26
N ARG A 105 9.05 -1.91 7.69
CA ARG A 105 9.37 -0.63 7.05
C ARG A 105 10.83 -0.27 7.25
N GLY A 106 11.35 -0.48 8.46
CA GLY A 106 12.79 -0.34 8.75
C GLY A 106 13.65 -1.21 7.83
N PHE A 107 13.36 -2.51 7.75
CA PHE A 107 14.09 -3.44 6.87
C PHE A 107 13.92 -3.10 5.39
N SER A 108 12.72 -2.74 4.95
CA SER A 108 12.45 -2.40 3.56
C SER A 108 13.28 -1.21 3.09
N GLY A 109 13.51 -0.22 3.96
CA GLY A 109 14.36 0.94 3.64
C GLY A 109 15.83 0.58 3.39
N PHE A 110 16.35 -0.48 4.03
CA PHE A 110 17.68 -1.00 3.69
C PHE A 110 17.64 -1.89 2.45
N LEU A 111 16.58 -2.68 2.32
CA LEU A 111 16.45 -3.66 1.26
C LEU A 111 16.24 -2.98 -0.11
N THR A 112 15.62 -1.78 -0.15
CA THR A 112 15.47 -0.97 -1.37
C THR A 112 16.80 -0.50 -1.95
N MET A 113 17.88 -0.51 -1.16
CA MET A 113 19.24 -0.27 -1.68
C MET A 113 19.78 -1.46 -2.50
N LYS A 114 19.19 -2.65 -2.37
CA LYS A 114 19.65 -3.89 -3.01
C LYS A 114 18.64 -4.51 -3.98
N LEU A 115 17.34 -4.27 -3.81
CA LEU A 115 16.29 -4.87 -4.63
C LEU A 115 15.47 -3.79 -5.36
N HIS A 116 15.02 -4.13 -6.56
CA HIS A 116 14.15 -3.29 -7.37
C HIS A 116 12.71 -3.24 -6.79
N ASP A 117 12.01 -2.12 -6.95
CA ASP A 117 10.66 -1.89 -6.41
C ASP A 117 9.66 -3.02 -6.74
N VAL A 118 9.72 -3.58 -7.93
CA VAL A 118 8.85 -4.69 -8.37
C VAL A 118 9.09 -5.96 -7.56
N SER A 119 10.37 -6.30 -7.33
CA SER A 119 10.73 -7.48 -6.55
C SER A 119 10.32 -7.34 -5.08
N MET A 120 10.33 -6.10 -4.56
CA MET A 120 9.86 -5.81 -3.21
C MET A 120 8.36 -6.01 -3.04
N VAL A 121 7.56 -5.52 -3.99
CA VAL A 121 6.10 -5.68 -3.95
C VAL A 121 5.75 -7.16 -4.04
N ARG A 122 6.37 -7.91 -4.96
CA ARG A 122 6.18 -9.37 -5.06
C ARG A 122 6.61 -10.11 -3.79
N LEU A 123 7.74 -9.74 -3.20
CA LEU A 123 8.18 -10.33 -1.93
C LEU A 123 7.16 -10.08 -0.82
N GLY A 124 6.63 -8.85 -0.73
CA GLY A 124 5.56 -8.49 0.20
C GLY A 124 4.30 -9.33 -0.02
N GLU A 125 3.85 -9.47 -1.26
CA GLU A 125 2.71 -10.31 -1.65
C GLU A 125 2.89 -11.78 -1.22
N TRP A 126 4.07 -12.36 -1.48
CA TRP A 126 4.38 -13.73 -1.06
C TRP A 126 4.41 -13.88 0.46
N ILE A 127 4.98 -12.92 1.17
CA ILE A 127 5.00 -12.94 2.64
C ILE A 127 3.56 -12.84 3.20
N ILE A 128 2.71 -11.99 2.63
CA ILE A 128 1.29 -11.90 3.01
C ILE A 128 0.59 -13.23 2.74
N LEU A 129 0.85 -13.87 1.58
CA LEU A 129 0.25 -15.17 1.25
C LEU A 129 0.61 -16.24 2.27
N ILE A 130 1.89 -16.32 2.66
CA ILE A 130 2.36 -17.25 3.70
C ILE A 130 1.66 -16.95 5.03
N GLY A 131 1.54 -15.66 5.39
CA GLY A 131 0.84 -15.23 6.59
C GLY A 131 -0.65 -15.62 6.60
N ILE A 132 -1.38 -15.38 5.50
CA ILE A 132 -2.79 -15.78 5.35
C ILE A 132 -2.93 -17.31 5.40
N THR A 133 -2.01 -18.05 4.78
CA THR A 133 -2.02 -19.51 4.81
C THR A 133 -1.79 -20.04 6.23
N ALA A 134 -0.92 -19.39 7.00
CA ALA A 134 -0.72 -19.70 8.42
C ALA A 134 -1.98 -19.41 9.27
N LEU A 135 -2.80 -18.42 8.90
CA LEU A 135 -4.09 -18.14 9.53
C LEU A 135 -5.16 -19.19 9.18
N LEU A 136 -5.14 -19.72 7.96
CA LEU A 136 -6.08 -20.75 7.47
C LEU A 136 -5.82 -22.13 8.10
N LEU A 137 -4.55 -22.47 8.30
CA LEU A 137 -4.18 -23.75 8.88
C LEU A 137 -4.61 -23.83 10.36
N PRO A 138 -5.08 -25.00 10.84
CA PRO A 138 -5.52 -25.21 12.22
C PRO A 138 -4.33 -25.31 13.18
N PHE A 139 -3.42 -24.33 13.14
CA PHE A 139 -2.33 -24.22 14.09
C PHE A 139 -2.83 -23.68 15.45
N ASN A 140 -2.08 -24.01 16.51
CA ASN A 140 -2.19 -23.40 17.84
C ASN A 140 -2.05 -21.87 17.77
N GLU A 141 -2.31 -21.20 18.90
CA GLU A 141 -2.21 -19.73 19.05
C GLU A 141 -0.94 -19.13 18.42
N ASN A 142 0.20 -19.81 18.59
CA ASN A 142 1.50 -19.39 18.02
C ASN A 142 1.50 -19.30 16.48
N GLY A 143 0.77 -20.17 15.78
CA GLY A 143 0.68 -20.12 14.31
C GLY A 143 -0.09 -18.89 13.83
N THR A 144 -1.14 -18.49 14.58
CA THR A 144 -1.91 -17.28 14.27
C THR A 144 -1.10 -16.02 14.55
N LEU A 145 -0.30 -16.03 15.62
CA LEU A 145 0.64 -14.95 15.96
C LEU A 145 1.65 -14.75 14.82
N VAL A 146 2.34 -15.81 14.41
CA VAL A 146 3.33 -15.75 13.32
C VAL A 146 2.68 -15.28 12.02
N GLY A 147 1.48 -15.77 11.71
CA GLY A 147 0.75 -15.33 10.52
C GLY A 147 0.42 -13.83 10.54
N LEU A 148 -0.01 -13.27 11.66
CA LEU A 148 -0.27 -11.81 11.78
C LEU A 148 1.00 -10.98 11.64
N ILE A 149 2.13 -11.41 12.23
CA ILE A 149 3.42 -10.74 12.06
C ILE A 149 3.85 -10.77 10.60
N LEU A 150 3.72 -11.92 9.92
CA LEU A 150 4.07 -12.07 8.52
C LEU A 150 3.19 -11.17 7.64
N ILE A 151 1.87 -11.12 7.85
CA ILE A 151 1.00 -10.21 7.10
C ILE A 151 1.45 -8.75 7.28
N GLY A 152 1.74 -8.33 8.51
CA GLY A 152 2.24 -6.98 8.79
C GLY A 152 3.59 -6.69 8.11
N LEU A 153 4.52 -7.64 8.18
CA LEU A 153 5.83 -7.56 7.55
C LEU A 153 5.74 -7.45 6.03
N GLY A 154 4.84 -8.23 5.41
CA GLY A 154 4.62 -8.24 3.97
C GLY A 154 3.91 -6.97 3.47
N CYS A 155 3.05 -6.35 4.27
CA CYS A 155 2.44 -5.05 3.97
C CYS A 155 3.49 -3.92 3.92
N ALA A 156 4.51 -3.98 4.77
CA ALA A 156 5.45 -2.88 4.96
C ALA A 156 6.12 -2.30 3.69
N PRO A 157 6.67 -3.11 2.77
CA PRO A 157 7.34 -2.59 1.57
C PRO A 157 6.38 -2.15 0.45
N ILE A 158 5.13 -2.63 0.42
CA ILE A 158 4.25 -2.51 -0.74
C ILE A 158 3.90 -1.04 -1.03
N TYR A 159 3.40 -0.33 -0.03
CA TYR A 159 3.02 1.08 -0.15
C TYR A 159 4.17 1.99 -0.59
N PRO A 160 5.34 2.02 0.09
CA PRO A 160 6.45 2.90 -0.32
C PRO A 160 7.02 2.55 -1.69
N CYS A 161 7.12 1.27 -2.05
CA CYS A 161 7.65 0.85 -3.35
C CYS A 161 6.72 1.25 -4.50
N ILE A 162 5.39 1.15 -4.34
CA ILE A 162 4.45 1.57 -5.38
C ILE A 162 4.53 3.08 -5.63
N ILE A 163 4.59 3.89 -4.57
CA ILE A 163 4.73 5.35 -4.71
C ILE A 163 6.07 5.70 -5.36
N HIS A 164 7.17 5.08 -4.91
CA HIS A 164 8.50 5.31 -5.47
C HIS A 164 8.61 4.90 -6.95
N ALA A 165 7.96 3.82 -7.35
CA ALA A 165 7.93 3.36 -8.74
C ALA A 165 7.01 4.21 -9.63
N THR A 166 6.11 5.02 -9.06
CA THR A 166 5.11 5.78 -9.84
C THR A 166 5.74 6.80 -10.79
N PRO A 167 6.71 7.66 -10.37
CA PRO A 167 7.44 8.53 -11.30
C PRO A 167 8.15 7.77 -12.42
N ALA A 168 8.76 6.62 -12.12
CA ALA A 168 9.47 5.81 -13.11
C ALA A 168 8.53 5.12 -14.12
N ASN A 169 7.30 4.82 -13.69
CA ASN A 169 6.29 4.13 -14.50
C ASN A 169 5.47 5.07 -15.38
N PHE A 170 5.22 6.31 -14.93
CA PHE A 170 4.28 7.23 -15.58
C PHE A 170 4.86 8.59 -15.98
N GLY A 171 6.14 8.83 -15.68
CA GLY A 171 6.81 10.11 -15.91
C GLY A 171 6.66 11.08 -14.73
N VAL A 172 7.68 11.90 -14.51
CA VAL A 172 7.74 12.84 -13.38
C VAL A 172 6.60 13.86 -13.45
N ASP A 173 6.28 14.36 -14.65
CA ASP A 173 5.27 15.38 -14.91
C ASP A 173 3.85 14.94 -14.52
N ARG A 174 3.57 13.63 -14.58
CA ARG A 174 2.24 13.06 -14.27
C ARG A 174 2.18 12.40 -12.91
N SER A 175 3.33 12.19 -12.27
CA SER A 175 3.45 11.42 -11.04
C SER A 175 2.62 12.00 -9.89
N GLN A 176 2.60 13.31 -9.71
CA GLN A 176 1.86 13.98 -8.64
C GLN A 176 0.35 13.71 -8.75
N ALA A 177 -0.22 13.83 -9.95
CA ALA A 177 -1.63 13.59 -10.20
C ALA A 177 -2.01 12.12 -9.97
N ILE A 178 -1.16 11.19 -10.41
CA ILE A 178 -1.37 9.75 -10.22
C ILE A 178 -1.25 9.35 -8.76
N ILE A 179 -0.27 9.87 -8.02
CA ILE A 179 -0.13 9.65 -6.58
C ILE A 179 -1.39 10.16 -5.86
N GLY A 180 -1.88 11.36 -6.21
CA GLY A 180 -3.14 11.87 -5.66
C GLY A 180 -4.33 10.92 -5.91
N ALA A 181 -4.45 10.37 -7.12
CA ALA A 181 -5.49 9.40 -7.46
C ALA A 181 -5.34 8.05 -6.73
N GLN A 182 -4.11 7.54 -6.58
CA GLN A 182 -3.79 6.34 -5.78
C GLN A 182 -4.18 6.54 -4.32
N MET A 183 -3.87 7.71 -3.75
CA MET A 183 -4.26 8.05 -2.38
C MET A 183 -5.78 8.07 -2.21
N ALA A 184 -6.49 8.68 -3.16
CA ALA A 184 -7.95 8.70 -3.15
C ALA A 184 -8.53 7.27 -3.20
N SER A 185 -8.01 6.39 -4.07
CA SER A 185 -8.46 4.99 -4.12
C SER A 185 -8.12 4.22 -2.85
N ALA A 186 -6.96 4.46 -2.23
CA ALA A 186 -6.62 3.88 -0.94
C ALA A 186 -7.61 4.27 0.18
N TYR A 187 -8.04 5.53 0.23
CA TYR A 187 -9.04 5.97 1.21
C TYR A 187 -10.40 5.30 0.99
N VAL A 188 -10.82 5.12 -0.26
CA VAL A 188 -12.04 4.35 -0.57
C VAL A 188 -11.89 2.91 -0.07
N GLY A 189 -10.76 2.24 -0.33
CA GLY A 189 -10.50 0.89 0.16
C GLY A 189 -10.55 0.77 1.68
N THR A 190 -9.88 1.71 2.36
CA THR A 190 -9.85 1.78 3.82
C THR A 190 -11.22 2.02 4.44
N CYS A 191 -12.08 2.81 3.78
CA CYS A 191 -13.39 3.16 4.29
C CYS A 191 -14.44 2.07 4.04
N PHE A 192 -14.41 1.42 2.86
CA PHE A 192 -15.45 0.49 2.46
C PHE A 192 -15.15 -0.97 2.82
N MET A 193 -13.89 -1.41 2.71
CA MET A 193 -13.57 -2.83 2.81
C MET A 193 -13.66 -3.41 4.24
N PRO A 194 -13.21 -2.70 5.30
CA PRO A 194 -13.40 -3.21 6.65
C PRO A 194 -14.87 -3.31 7.09
N PRO A 195 -15.76 -2.33 6.81
CA PRO A 195 -17.19 -2.49 7.08
C PRO A 195 -17.87 -3.58 6.23
N LEU A 196 -17.46 -3.74 4.96
CA LEU A 196 -17.94 -4.82 4.11
C LEU A 196 -17.63 -6.19 4.73
N PHE A 197 -16.40 -6.38 5.21
CA PHE A 197 -16.04 -7.58 5.96
C PHE A 197 -16.86 -7.70 7.25
N GLY A 198 -17.15 -6.59 7.94
CA GLY A 198 -18.01 -6.62 9.13
C GLY A 198 -19.42 -7.14 8.88
N LEU A 199 -20.03 -6.77 7.74
CA LEU A 199 -21.32 -7.31 7.33
C LEU A 199 -21.24 -8.84 7.09
N ILE A 200 -20.17 -9.30 6.44
CA ILE A 200 -19.92 -10.72 6.20
C ILE A 200 -19.70 -11.47 7.53
N ALA A 201 -18.91 -10.89 8.43
CA ALA A 201 -18.58 -11.44 9.73
C ALA A 201 -19.82 -11.59 10.62
N ASN A 202 -20.75 -10.63 10.56
CA ASN A 202 -21.97 -10.63 11.34
C ASN A 202 -23.06 -11.57 10.79
N ASN A 203 -23.16 -11.72 9.46
CA ASN A 203 -24.20 -12.55 8.84
C ASN A 203 -23.78 -14.00 8.56
N ILE A 204 -22.49 -14.24 8.33
CA ILE A 204 -21.98 -15.57 7.94
C ILE A 204 -21.05 -16.12 9.02
N SER A 205 -19.83 -15.59 9.12
CA SER A 205 -18.86 -15.98 10.15
C SER A 205 -17.61 -15.12 10.07
N VAL A 206 -17.01 -14.83 11.23
CA VAL A 206 -15.69 -14.22 11.35
C VAL A 206 -14.59 -15.14 10.79
N ALA A 207 -14.84 -16.45 10.71
CA ALA A 207 -13.91 -17.45 10.16
C ALA A 207 -13.50 -17.17 8.70
N LEU A 208 -14.29 -16.39 7.97
CA LEU A 208 -14.03 -16.03 6.57
C LEU A 208 -12.94 -14.96 6.41
N LEU A 209 -12.39 -14.41 7.51
CA LEU A 209 -11.33 -13.39 7.44
C LEU A 209 -10.17 -13.81 6.54
N PRO A 210 -9.54 -15.00 6.71
CA PRO A 210 -8.40 -15.37 5.88
C PRO A 210 -8.78 -15.57 4.40
N LEU A 211 -9.98 -16.09 4.12
CA LEU A 211 -10.48 -16.26 2.76
C LEU A 211 -10.73 -14.90 2.07
N TYR A 212 -11.33 -13.96 2.81
CA TYR A 212 -11.56 -12.60 2.35
C TYR A 212 -10.24 -11.89 1.98
N LEU A 213 -9.23 -12.00 2.85
CA LEU A 213 -7.90 -11.45 2.60
C LEU A 213 -7.22 -12.12 1.40
N LEU A 214 -7.40 -13.43 1.22
CA LEU A 214 -6.84 -14.18 0.09
C LEU A 214 -7.41 -13.70 -1.25
N VAL A 215 -8.72 -13.43 -1.31
CA VAL A 215 -9.37 -12.89 -2.52
C VAL A 215 -8.83 -11.50 -2.85
N ILE A 216 -8.68 -10.62 -1.86
CA ILE A 216 -8.12 -9.28 -2.08
C ILE A 216 -6.65 -9.36 -2.48
N LEU A 217 -5.88 -10.28 -1.88
CA LEU A 217 -4.47 -10.50 -2.24
C LEU A 217 -4.33 -11.00 -3.67
N ALA A 218 -5.17 -11.95 -4.09
CA ALA A 218 -5.18 -12.45 -5.46
C ALA A 218 -5.52 -11.33 -6.46
N LEU A 219 -6.50 -10.48 -6.13
CA LEU A 219 -6.81 -9.30 -6.93
C LEU A 219 -5.63 -8.33 -7.00
N MET A 220 -4.95 -8.08 -5.88
CA MET A 220 -3.77 -7.23 -5.81
C MET A 220 -2.65 -7.75 -6.73
N PHE A 221 -2.35 -9.05 -6.65
CA PHE A 221 -1.33 -9.72 -7.45
C PHE A 221 -1.64 -9.61 -8.95
N VAL A 222 -2.88 -9.90 -9.35
CA VAL A 222 -3.32 -9.79 -10.75
C VAL A 222 -3.19 -8.36 -11.25
N MET A 223 -3.66 -7.38 -10.47
CA MET A 223 -3.59 -5.96 -10.85
C MET A 223 -2.15 -5.45 -10.90
N HIS A 224 -1.29 -5.90 -9.98
CA HIS A 224 0.12 -5.57 -9.99
C HIS A 224 0.84 -6.12 -11.23
N GLU A 225 0.59 -7.38 -11.60
CA GLU A 225 1.15 -7.95 -12.83
C GLU A 225 0.59 -7.28 -14.11
N LEU A 226 -0.70 -6.91 -14.12
CA LEU A 226 -1.30 -6.16 -15.23
C LEU A 226 -0.69 -4.75 -15.36
N LEU A 227 -0.43 -4.07 -14.24
CA LEU A 227 0.29 -2.79 -14.22
C LEU A 227 1.65 -2.93 -14.89
N LEU A 228 2.45 -3.92 -14.49
CA LEU A 228 3.78 -4.14 -15.05
C LEU A 228 3.72 -4.43 -16.56
N LYS A 229 2.76 -5.24 -17.00
CA LYS A 229 2.56 -5.54 -18.43
C LYS A 229 2.19 -4.28 -19.22
N ARG A 230 1.27 -3.46 -18.72
CA ARG A 230 0.85 -2.23 -19.41
C ARG A 230 1.97 -1.20 -19.47
N VAL A 231 2.68 -0.96 -18.36
CA VAL A 231 3.82 -0.03 -18.32
C VAL A 231 4.92 -0.48 -19.28
N LYS A 232 5.19 -1.79 -19.37
CA LYS A 232 6.15 -2.33 -20.34
C LYS A 232 5.71 -2.13 -21.78
N GLN A 233 4.45 -2.40 -22.11
CA GLN A 233 3.91 -2.22 -23.47
C GLN A 233 3.98 -0.77 -23.93
N GLU A 234 3.60 0.18 -23.06
CA GLU A 234 3.72 1.61 -23.31
C GLU A 234 5.16 2.04 -23.61
N ARG A 235 6.11 1.55 -22.80
CA ARG A 235 7.53 1.85 -23.00
C ARG A 235 8.03 1.33 -24.36
N THR A 236 7.65 0.11 -24.74
CA THR A 236 8.01 -0.47 -26.06
C THR A 236 7.41 0.33 -27.22
N LEU A 237 6.11 0.66 -27.15
CA LEU A 237 5.43 1.47 -28.17
C LEU A 237 6.07 2.85 -28.35
N THR A 238 6.50 3.49 -27.26
CA THR A 238 7.15 4.80 -27.31
C THR A 238 8.51 4.73 -28.00
N VAL A 239 9.30 3.69 -27.70
CA VAL A 239 10.61 3.47 -28.34
C VAL A 239 10.44 3.18 -29.84
N ASP A 240 9.49 2.33 -30.22
CA ASP A 240 9.22 2.01 -31.63
C ASP A 240 8.80 3.26 -32.44
N LEU A 241 7.99 4.14 -31.84
CA LEU A 241 7.59 5.41 -32.46
C LEU A 241 8.76 6.39 -32.59
N GLN A 242 9.64 6.47 -31.59
CA GLN A 242 10.83 7.32 -31.65
C GLN A 242 11.78 6.87 -32.75
N ILE A 243 12.05 5.56 -32.83
CA ILE A 243 12.84 4.96 -33.90
C ILE A 243 12.19 5.29 -35.26
N HIS A 244 10.89 5.02 -35.43
CA HIS A 244 10.25 5.30 -36.72
C HIS A 244 10.30 6.78 -37.16
N ASN A 245 10.23 7.71 -36.21
CA ASN A 245 10.34 9.14 -36.52
C ASN A 245 11.78 9.57 -36.85
N GLU A 246 12.79 9.02 -36.18
CA GLU A 246 14.21 9.32 -36.42
C GLU A 246 14.65 8.86 -37.83
N TYR A 247 14.19 7.68 -38.27
CA TYR A 247 14.41 7.19 -39.64
C TYR A 247 13.66 7.99 -40.71
N ARG A 248 12.59 8.72 -40.33
CA ARG A 248 11.85 9.59 -41.25
C ARG A 248 12.53 10.95 -41.43
N GLU A 249 13.19 11.46 -40.39
CA GLU A 249 13.94 12.72 -40.46
C GLU A 249 15.32 12.57 -41.11
N GLU A 250 15.99 11.41 -41.01
CA GLU A 250 17.26 11.16 -41.71
C GLU A 250 17.09 10.81 -43.21
N GLY A 251 15.86 10.55 -43.66
CA GLY A 251 15.53 10.19 -45.04
C GLY A 251 15.08 11.34 -45.94
N GLU A 252 14.98 12.56 -45.41
CA GLU A 252 14.73 13.83 -46.13
C GLU A 252 16.01 14.65 -46.30
#